data_AF-A0A857V657-F1
#
_entry.id   AF-A0A857V657-F1
#
_cell.length_a   1.000
_cell.length_b   1.000
_cell.length_c   1.000
_cell.angle_alpha   90.00
_cell.angle_beta   90.00
_cell.angle_gamma   90.00
#
_symmetry.space_group_name_H-M   'P 1'
#
loop_
_entity.id
_entity.type
_entity.pdbx_description
1 polymer ?
#
loop_
_entity_poly.entity_id
_entity_poly.type
_entity_poly.pdbx_seq_one_letter_code
_entity_poly.pdbx_strand_id
1 'polypeptide(L)'
;MYDIAEMDEYLSANLMTPKQRLIKAEPGLRREFLLDSQQLKLIRAVYEQSPQTFDDATKAAVDIARVVRQTVDFAPTLANSPLLDAVEVANREATNCFGHVIIASECLEQLGIEHFVSYANQHAMVTLFDRSSERAFCWM
;
A
#
# COMPACT_ATOMS: atom_id res chain seq x y z
N MET A 1 -20.27 -15.97 -21.00
CA MET A 1 -19.38 -14.93 -21.55
C MET A 1 -19.37 -13.84 -20.51
N TYR A 2 -18.39 -13.89 -19.59
CA TYR A 2 -18.29 -12.90 -18.52
C TYR A 2 -17.82 -11.59 -19.14
N ASP A 3 -18.52 -10.52 -18.79
CA ASP A 3 -18.22 -9.15 -19.21
C ASP A 3 -16.87 -8.75 -18.60
N ILE A 4 -15.85 -8.56 -19.43
CA ILE A 4 -14.48 -8.16 -19.02
C ILE A 4 -14.46 -6.63 -18.78
N ALA A 5 -15.52 -6.11 -18.16
CA ALA A 5 -15.76 -4.67 -17.97
C ALA A 5 -15.60 -4.24 -16.50
N GLU A 6 -15.49 -5.17 -15.55
CA GLU A 6 -14.90 -4.91 -14.24
C GLU A 6 -13.40 -5.15 -14.34
N MET A 7 -12.69 -4.21 -14.97
CA MET A 7 -11.25 -4.09 -14.75
C MET A 7 -11.12 -3.60 -13.30
N ASP A 8 -10.87 -4.53 -12.38
CA ASP A 8 -10.74 -4.33 -10.93
C ASP A 8 -10.14 -2.95 -10.61
N GLU A 9 -10.97 -2.03 -10.13
CA GLU A 9 -10.53 -0.70 -9.74
C GLU A 9 -9.61 -0.86 -8.52
N TYR A 10 -8.34 -0.47 -8.65
CA TYR A 10 -7.38 -0.48 -7.55
C TYR A 10 -8.01 0.18 -6.31
N LEU A 11 -7.86 -0.44 -5.14
CA LEU A 11 -8.33 0.14 -3.88
C LEU A 11 -7.68 1.51 -3.64
N SER A 12 -6.49 1.74 -4.20
CA SER A 12 -5.76 3.00 -4.19
C SER A 12 -6.14 4.02 -5.26
N ALA A 13 -7.04 3.72 -6.20
CA ALA A 13 -7.31 4.56 -7.38
C ALA A 13 -7.63 6.03 -7.04
N ASN A 14 -8.37 6.27 -5.96
CA ASN A 14 -8.79 7.61 -5.53
C ASN A 14 -8.03 8.12 -4.30
N LEU A 15 -7.04 7.37 -3.81
CA LEU A 15 -6.30 7.74 -2.61
C LEU A 15 -5.29 8.85 -2.89
N MET A 16 -5.31 9.86 -2.03
CA MET A 16 -4.39 10.99 -2.08
C MET A 16 -3.46 10.94 -0.88
N THR A 17 -2.17 11.16 -1.12
CA THR A 17 -1.12 11.17 -0.10
C THR A 17 -0.46 12.55 0.01
N PRO A 18 -0.18 13.04 1.22
CA PRO A 18 -0.60 12.48 2.50
C PRO A 18 -2.10 12.75 2.76
N LYS A 19 -2.66 12.04 3.75
CA LYS A 19 -4.06 12.24 4.19
C LYS A 19 -4.33 13.66 4.69
N GLN A 20 -5.57 14.10 4.56
CA GLN A 20 -6.00 15.47 4.83
C GLN A 20 -5.65 15.94 6.25
N ARG A 21 -5.69 15.04 7.25
CA ARG A 21 -5.31 15.41 8.63
C ARG A 21 -3.84 15.80 8.78
N LEU A 22 -2.93 15.23 7.97
CA LEU A 22 -1.50 15.59 8.00
C LEU A 22 -1.27 16.96 7.35
N ILE A 23 -1.97 17.27 6.25
CA ILE A 23 -1.93 18.60 5.63
C ILE A 23 -2.38 19.70 6.59
N LYS A 24 -3.42 19.45 7.39
CA LYS A 24 -3.89 20.40 8.40
C LYS A 24 -2.84 20.69 9.47
N ALA A 25 -1.99 19.71 9.80
CA ALA A 25 -0.91 19.87 10.76
C ALA A 25 0.34 20.51 10.14
N GLU A 26 0.60 20.26 8.86
CA GLU A 26 1.78 20.74 8.11
C GLU A 26 1.36 21.38 6.77
N PRO A 27 1.02 22.68 6.76
CA PRO A 27 0.42 23.36 5.59
C PRO A 27 1.29 23.45 4.34
N GLY A 28 2.56 23.04 4.40
CA GLY A 28 3.49 23.03 3.27
C GLY A 28 3.46 21.73 2.45
N LEU A 29 2.76 20.70 2.90
CA LEU A 29 2.66 19.44 2.20
C LEU A 29 1.65 19.54 1.05
N ARG A 30 2.02 19.00 -0.13
CA ARG A 30 1.13 18.89 -1.28
C ARG A 30 0.52 17.50 -1.31
N ARG A 31 -0.79 17.42 -1.59
CA ARG A 31 -1.47 16.13 -1.83
C ARG A 31 -1.32 15.72 -3.29
N GLU A 32 -1.04 14.44 -3.51
CA GLU A 32 -0.86 13.81 -4.81
C GLU A 32 -1.59 12.46 -4.81
N PHE A 33 -2.02 11.97 -5.98
CA PHE A 33 -2.57 10.61 -6.07
C PHE A 33 -1.49 9.60 -5.67
N LEU A 34 -1.85 8.62 -4.84
CA LEU A 34 -0.89 7.71 -4.20
C LEU A 34 0.03 7.03 -5.23
N LEU A 35 -0.55 6.39 -6.24
CA LEU A 35 0.20 5.65 -7.27
C LEU A 35 1.05 6.57 -8.17
N ASP A 36 0.68 7.86 -8.27
CA ASP A 36 1.40 8.87 -9.06
C ASP A 36 2.32 9.76 -8.20
N SER A 37 2.37 9.53 -6.90
CA SER A 37 3.06 10.42 -5.97
C SER A 37 4.56 10.47 -6.21
N GLN A 38 5.15 11.65 -6.02
CA GLN A 38 6.59 11.84 -6.14
C GLN A 38 7.36 10.97 -5.15
N GLN A 39 6.78 10.70 -3.97
CA GLN A 39 7.37 9.82 -2.97
C GLN A 39 7.44 8.37 -3.46
N LEU A 40 6.38 7.83 -4.06
CA LEU A 40 6.39 6.48 -4.61
C LEU A 40 7.36 6.37 -5.80
N LYS A 41 7.38 7.38 -6.69
CA LYS A 41 8.34 7.48 -7.79
C LYS A 41 9.79 7.47 -7.31
N LEU A 42 10.09 8.16 -6.21
CA LEU A 42 11.42 8.17 -5.62
C LEU A 42 11.81 6.80 -5.04
N ILE A 43 10.92 6.13 -4.31
CA ILE A 43 11.18 4.79 -3.77
C ILE A 43 11.47 3.82 -4.92
N ARG A 44 10.65 3.88 -5.98
CA ARG A 44 10.85 3.09 -7.19
C ARG A 44 12.20 3.35 -7.83
N ALA A 45 12.57 4.61 -8.06
CA ALA A 45 13.85 4.96 -8.65
C ALA A 45 15.05 4.50 -7.81
N VAL A 46 14.96 4.60 -6.47
CA VAL A 46 16.00 4.10 -5.56
C VAL A 46 16.12 2.57 -5.66
N TYR A 47 15.00 1.85 -5.71
CA TYR A 47 15.00 0.39 -5.85
C TYR A 47 15.54 -0.06 -7.22
N GLU A 48 15.10 0.55 -8.32
CA GLU A 48 15.56 0.25 -9.69
C GLU A 48 17.07 0.51 -9.89
N GLN A 49 17.66 1.44 -9.14
CA GLN A 49 19.09 1.73 -9.17
C GLN A 49 19.91 0.83 -8.21
N SER A 50 19.25 0.06 -7.36
CA SER A 50 19.90 -0.87 -6.44
C SER A 50 20.29 -2.18 -7.15
N PRO A 51 21.09 -3.06 -6.51
CA PRO A 51 21.30 -4.42 -7.01
C PRO A 51 20.04 -5.32 -6.94
N GLN A 52 18.92 -4.80 -6.43
CA GLN A 52 17.63 -5.49 -6.30
C GLN A 52 17.73 -6.80 -5.51
N THR A 53 18.55 -6.80 -4.47
CA THR A 53 18.63 -7.92 -3.52
C THR A 53 17.36 -8.02 -2.69
N PHE A 54 17.18 -9.13 -1.97
CA PHE A 54 16.10 -9.27 -1.00
C PHE A 54 16.10 -8.18 0.08
N ASP A 55 17.29 -7.71 0.49
CA ASP A 55 17.41 -6.65 1.49
C ASP A 55 16.97 -5.30 0.90
N ASP A 56 17.27 -5.04 -0.37
CA ASP A 56 16.79 -3.86 -1.11
C ASP A 56 15.27 -3.89 -1.26
N ALA A 57 14.69 -5.04 -1.61
CA ALA A 57 13.24 -5.23 -1.69
C ALA A 57 12.56 -5.05 -0.32
N THR A 58 13.16 -5.57 0.75
CA THR A 58 12.70 -5.38 2.13
C THR A 58 12.71 -3.90 2.53
N LYS A 59 13.76 -3.16 2.15
CA LYS A 59 13.87 -1.73 2.41
C LYS A 59 12.81 -0.93 1.63
N ALA A 60 12.66 -1.23 0.33
CA ALA A 60 11.63 -0.60 -0.50
C ALA A 60 10.22 -0.88 0.03
N ALA A 61 9.97 -2.11 0.49
CA ALA A 61 8.75 -2.45 1.21
C ALA A 61 8.61 -1.54 2.44
N VAL A 62 9.54 -1.53 3.40
CA VAL A 62 9.46 -0.66 4.60
C VAL A 62 9.13 0.80 4.28
N ASP A 63 9.73 1.36 3.22
CA ASP A 63 9.45 2.71 2.76
C ASP A 63 8.01 2.87 2.22
N ILE A 64 7.47 1.87 1.52
CA ILE A 64 6.07 1.85 1.06
C ILE A 64 5.07 1.91 2.21
N ALA A 65 5.21 1.18 3.34
CA ALA A 65 4.15 1.28 4.37
C ALA A 65 4.30 2.56 5.16
N ARG A 66 5.47 3.21 5.13
CA ARG A 66 5.53 4.61 5.58
C ARG A 66 4.62 5.48 4.71
N VAL A 67 4.65 5.33 3.37
CA VAL A 67 3.72 6.02 2.47
C VAL A 67 2.27 5.63 2.76
N VAL A 68 1.94 4.34 2.89
CA VAL A 68 0.58 3.88 3.18
C VAL A 68 0.07 4.45 4.50
N ARG A 69 0.90 4.42 5.56
CA ARG A 69 0.57 5.05 6.87
C ARG A 69 0.44 6.56 6.79
N GLN A 70 1.07 7.24 5.83
CA GLN A 70 0.87 8.66 5.56
C GLN A 70 -0.40 8.92 4.74
N THR A 71 -0.89 7.92 4.00
CA THR A 71 -2.00 8.03 3.06
C THR A 71 -3.35 7.65 3.68
N VAL A 72 -3.37 6.62 4.52
CA VAL A 72 -4.60 6.12 5.16
C VAL A 72 -4.39 5.87 6.64
N ASP A 73 -5.42 6.10 7.44
CA ASP A 73 -5.50 5.74 8.85
C ASP A 73 -5.92 4.29 9.04
N PHE A 74 -5.55 3.72 10.17
CA PHE A 74 -6.05 2.42 10.58
C PHE A 74 -7.43 2.58 11.23
N ALA A 75 -8.41 1.80 10.77
CA ALA A 75 -9.72 1.67 11.38
C ALA A 75 -10.12 0.18 11.45
N PRO A 76 -10.39 -0.38 12.64
CA PRO A 76 -10.75 -1.80 12.76
C PRO A 76 -12.12 -2.08 12.11
N THR A 77 -12.32 -3.34 11.69
CA THR A 77 -13.64 -3.80 11.22
C THR A 77 -14.61 -3.91 12.38
N LEU A 78 -15.75 -3.21 12.29
CA LEU A 78 -16.85 -3.23 13.23
C LEU A 78 -18.15 -3.66 12.52
N ALA A 79 -19.21 -3.90 13.28
CA ALA A 79 -20.50 -4.36 12.74
C ALA A 79 -21.13 -3.39 11.72
N ASN A 80 -20.77 -2.11 11.77
CA ASN A 80 -21.24 -1.06 10.87
C ASN A 80 -20.12 -0.51 9.98
N SER A 81 -19.01 -1.23 9.81
CA SER A 81 -17.98 -0.84 8.85
C SER A 81 -18.58 -0.86 7.44
N PRO A 82 -18.31 0.18 6.62
CA PRO A 82 -18.71 0.17 5.23
C PRO A 82 -17.98 -0.94 4.47
N LEU A 83 -18.44 -1.20 3.26
CA LEU A 83 -17.75 -2.08 2.33
C LEU A 83 -16.33 -1.56 2.05
N LEU A 84 -15.45 -2.50 1.72
CA LEU A 84 -14.09 -2.16 1.33
C LEU A 84 -14.07 -1.88 -0.17
N ASP A 85 -14.29 -0.63 -0.54
CA ASP A 85 -14.21 -0.13 -1.91
C ASP A 85 -13.35 1.15 -1.99
N ALA A 86 -12.85 1.44 -3.20
CA ALA A 86 -11.91 2.54 -3.42
C ALA A 86 -12.49 3.91 -3.06
N VAL A 87 -13.77 4.14 -3.31
CA VAL A 87 -14.45 5.42 -3.06
C VAL A 87 -14.63 5.64 -1.56
N GLU A 88 -15.13 4.65 -0.82
CA GLU A 88 -15.31 4.72 0.62
C GLU A 88 -13.98 4.88 1.36
N VAL A 89 -12.94 4.13 0.94
CA VAL A 89 -11.60 4.25 1.52
C VAL A 89 -10.99 5.62 1.26
N ALA A 90 -11.12 6.17 0.05
CA ALA A 90 -10.62 7.50 -0.28
C ALA A 90 -11.36 8.63 0.47
N ASN A 91 -12.69 8.52 0.58
CA ASN A 91 -13.51 9.50 1.31
C ASN A 91 -13.19 9.55 2.80
N ARG A 92 -12.96 8.38 3.41
CA ARG A 92 -12.68 8.26 4.84
C ARG A 92 -11.20 8.42 5.17
N GLU A 93 -10.33 8.23 4.18
CA GLU A 93 -8.88 8.10 4.33
C GLU A 93 -8.50 7.08 5.42
N ALA A 94 -9.28 6.01 5.57
CA ALA A 94 -9.13 5.04 6.64
C ALA A 94 -9.61 3.65 6.23
N THR A 95 -8.86 2.62 6.62
CA THR A 95 -9.22 1.23 6.36
C THR A 95 -8.60 0.27 7.37
N ASN A 96 -9.03 -0.99 7.36
CA ASN A 96 -8.57 -2.04 8.27
C ASN A 96 -7.24 -2.65 7.80
N CYS A 97 -6.79 -3.71 8.48
CA CYS A 97 -5.53 -4.37 8.14
C CYS A 97 -5.51 -4.92 6.71
N PHE A 98 -6.62 -5.45 6.23
CA PHE A 98 -6.72 -5.97 4.87
C PHE A 98 -6.60 -4.84 3.85
N GLY A 99 -7.33 -3.73 4.02
CA GLY A 99 -7.21 -2.58 3.11
C GLY A 99 -5.81 -1.96 3.09
N HIS A 100 -5.14 -1.85 4.25
CA HIS A 100 -3.74 -1.39 4.30
C HIS A 100 -2.82 -2.29 3.48
N VAL A 101 -3.01 -3.60 3.58
CA VAL A 101 -2.19 -4.60 2.86
C VAL A 101 -2.47 -4.60 1.36
N ILE A 102 -3.74 -4.45 0.94
CA ILE A 102 -4.08 -4.31 -0.49
C ILE A 102 -3.44 -3.03 -1.06
N ILE A 103 -3.56 -1.89 -0.38
CA ILE A 103 -2.92 -0.64 -0.84
C ILE A 103 -1.39 -0.77 -0.91
N ALA A 104 -0.77 -1.43 0.07
CA ALA A 104 0.67 -1.69 0.06
C ALA A 104 1.08 -2.64 -1.07
N SER A 105 0.26 -3.66 -1.34
CA SER A 105 0.43 -4.62 -2.42
C SER A 105 0.41 -3.92 -3.78
N GLU A 106 -0.61 -3.10 -4.04
CA GLU A 106 -0.72 -2.29 -5.25
C GLU A 106 0.49 -1.34 -5.43
N CYS A 107 0.99 -0.74 -4.35
CA CYS A 107 2.23 0.05 -4.40
C CYS A 107 3.45 -0.80 -4.78
N LEU A 108 3.59 -2.02 -4.24
CA LEU A 108 4.70 -2.92 -4.52
C LEU A 108 4.66 -3.45 -5.96
N GLU A 109 3.47 -3.66 -6.52
CA GLU A 109 3.29 -4.00 -7.94
C GLU A 109 3.88 -2.92 -8.85
N GLN A 110 3.75 -1.63 -8.50
CA GLN A 110 4.37 -0.54 -9.27
C GLN A 110 5.90 -0.58 -9.29
N LEU A 111 6.52 -1.27 -8.33
CA LEU A 111 7.97 -1.47 -8.24
C LEU A 111 8.41 -2.82 -8.84
N GLY A 112 7.48 -3.68 -9.24
CA GLY A 112 7.77 -5.02 -9.74
C GLY A 112 8.32 -5.97 -8.68
N ILE A 113 8.05 -5.72 -7.39
CA ILE A 113 8.53 -6.56 -6.28
C ILE A 113 7.53 -7.71 -6.09
N GLU A 114 7.99 -8.96 -6.25
CA GLU A 114 7.17 -10.15 -5.94
C GLU A 114 6.86 -10.19 -4.43
N HIS A 115 5.58 -10.32 -4.10
CA HIS A 115 5.10 -10.37 -2.73
C HIS A 115 3.78 -11.14 -2.65
N PHE A 116 3.38 -11.48 -1.42
CA PHE A 116 2.17 -12.20 -1.12
C PHE A 116 1.33 -11.43 -0.10
N VAL A 117 0.02 -11.44 -0.29
CA VAL A 117 -0.93 -11.07 0.76
C VAL A 117 -1.14 -12.30 1.63
N SER A 118 -0.62 -12.25 2.85
CA SER A 118 -0.71 -13.32 3.83
C SER A 118 -1.73 -12.98 4.90
N TYR A 119 -2.35 -14.00 5.49
CA TYR A 119 -3.33 -13.83 6.57
C TYR A 119 -3.08 -14.81 7.70
N ALA A 120 -2.91 -14.30 8.93
CA ALA A 120 -2.71 -15.10 10.13
C ALA A 120 -3.33 -14.41 11.34
N ASN A 121 -3.96 -15.17 12.24
CA ASN A 121 -4.54 -14.66 13.50
C ASN A 121 -5.42 -13.41 13.32
N GLN A 122 -6.31 -13.43 12.32
CA GLN A 122 -7.20 -12.33 11.96
C GLN A 122 -6.49 -11.04 11.46
N HIS A 123 -5.26 -11.18 10.99
CA HIS A 123 -4.43 -10.08 10.55
C HIS A 123 -3.88 -10.32 9.15
N ALA A 124 -4.08 -9.35 8.25
CA ALA A 124 -3.45 -9.34 6.95
C ALA A 124 -2.05 -8.74 7.06
N MET A 125 -1.11 -9.28 6.28
CA MET A 125 0.25 -8.76 6.16
C MET A 125 0.76 -8.94 4.74
N VAL A 126 1.75 -8.15 4.35
CA VAL A 126 2.53 -8.41 3.14
C VAL A 126 3.71 -9.31 3.51
N THR A 127 3.99 -10.31 2.68
CA THR A 127 5.13 -11.22 2.83
C THR A 127 6.01 -11.24 1.58
N LEU A 128 7.31 -11.08 1.77
CA LEU A 128 8.33 -11.25 0.74
C LEU A 128 9.10 -12.55 1.04
N PHE A 129 9.40 -13.32 0.00
CA PHE A 129 10.20 -14.55 0.12
C PHE A 129 11.45 -14.48 -0.76
N ASP A 130 12.59 -14.83 -0.20
CA ASP A 130 13.80 -15.16 -0.94
C ASP A 130 13.95 -16.68 -0.95
N ARG A 131 13.47 -17.31 -2.02
CA ARG A 131 13.54 -18.78 -2.17
C ARG A 131 14.97 -19.29 -2.31
N SER A 132 15.91 -18.43 -2.73
CA SER A 132 17.30 -18.81 -2.92
C SER A 132 18.06 -18.90 -1.60
N SER A 133 17.67 -18.09 -0.61
CA SER A 133 18.32 -18.01 0.69
C SER A 133 17.42 -18.48 1.85
N GLU A 134 16.24 -19.01 1.56
CA GLU A 134 15.23 -19.42 2.55
C GLU A 134 14.84 -18.31 3.55
N ARG A 135 14.88 -17.04 3.12
CA ARG A 135 14.50 -15.90 3.97
C ARG A 135 13.07 -15.47 3.68
N ALA A 136 12.40 -14.97 4.72
CA ALA A 136 11.08 -14.36 4.61
C ALA A 136 11.05 -13.05 5.41
N PHE A 137 10.33 -12.07 4.89
CA PHE A 137 10.07 -10.80 5.56
C PHE A 137 8.57 -10.53 5.55
N CYS A 138 8.00 -10.27 6.72
CA CYS A 138 6.58 -9.97 6.90
C CYS A 138 6.40 -8.67 7.66
N TRP A 139 5.41 -7.86 7.27
CA TRP A 139 5.20 -6.54 7.85
C TRP A 139 3.79 -6.01 7.58
N MET A 140 3.44 -4.96 8.35
CA MET A 140 2.23 -4.15 8.23
C MET A 140 2.58 -2.66 8.36
#